data_AF-A0A2V9UMY6-F1
#
_entry.id   AF-A0A2V9UMY6-F1
#
_cell.length_a   1.000
_cell.length_b   1.000
_cell.length_c   1.000
_cell.angle_alpha   90.00
_cell.angle_beta   90.00
_cell.angle_gamma   90.00
#
_symmetry.space_group_name_H-M   'P 1'
#
loop_
_entity.id
_entity.type
_entity.pdbx_description
1 polymer ?
#
loop_
_entity_poly.entity_id
_entity_poly.type
_entity_poly.pdbx_seq_one_letter_code
_entity_poly.pdbx_strand_id
1 'polypeptide(L)'
;MGLAALLLAIIFWLTLELKERDGLRPWLEFGLLWGIAALTNPSMLAFLPASGLWAWYRRAKSGKRSVGGIAVASIIFFACIAPWLIRNYRTFGQVVFLRSNFGAELRIGNGPGANGTWREYLHPTQNVYEMRRYRQLGEIAYVAERRREAIAFIREDYLRFAGLCTKRFIYYWAGRPRPAQISAVPPIENLVFLASSVLALWGLARALRKRRPGAWLFFWLILCYPLVYYVTFPHARYRHPIEPELTILIVYVISEAERKENRLKEIPA
;
A
#
# COMPACT_ATOMS: atom_id res chain seq x y z
N MET A 1 -12.24 2.63 -5.80
CA MET A 1 -10.94 3.29 -5.51
C MET A 1 -11.09 4.34 -4.41
N GLY A 2 -12.06 5.26 -4.52
CA GLY A 2 -12.32 6.30 -3.49
C GLY A 2 -12.49 5.78 -2.06
N LEU A 3 -13.24 4.69 -1.84
CA LEU A 3 -13.45 4.13 -0.50
C LEU A 3 -12.13 3.71 0.20
N ALA A 4 -11.20 3.08 -0.53
CA ALA A 4 -9.93 2.65 0.06
C ALA A 4 -9.05 3.84 0.49
N ALA A 5 -9.06 4.92 -0.31
CA ALA A 5 -8.36 6.15 0.03
C ALA A 5 -8.99 6.84 1.24
N LEU A 6 -10.32 6.92 1.29
CA LEU A 6 -11.05 7.47 2.44
C LEU A 6 -10.76 6.67 3.71
N LEU A 7 -10.85 5.34 3.64
CA LEU A 7 -10.54 4.47 4.78
C LEU A 7 -9.11 4.65 5.26
N LEU A 8 -8.13 4.72 4.34
CA LEU A 8 -6.73 4.90 4.73
C LEU A 8 -6.52 6.24 5.41
N ALA A 9 -7.10 7.32 4.88
CA ALA A 9 -7.01 8.65 5.45
C ALA A 9 -7.62 8.72 6.86
N ILE A 10 -8.80 8.10 7.06
CA ILE A 10 -9.45 8.04 8.38
C ILE A 10 -8.61 7.21 9.35
N ILE A 11 -8.08 6.06 8.92
CA ILE A 11 -7.19 5.22 9.73
C ILE A 11 -5.95 6.01 10.12
N PHE A 12 -5.34 6.73 9.17
CA PHE A 12 -4.14 7.52 9.39
C PHE A 12 -4.40 8.63 10.41
N TRP A 13 -5.49 9.37 10.23
CA TRP A 13 -5.94 10.41 11.17
C TRP A 13 -6.22 9.85 12.57
N LEU A 14 -7.01 8.77 12.67
CA LEU A 14 -7.30 8.11 13.95
C LEU A 14 -6.02 7.62 14.63
N THR A 15 -5.05 7.11 13.86
CA THR A 15 -3.74 6.69 14.38
C THR A 15 -3.00 7.86 15.03
N LEU A 16 -3.03 9.05 14.41
CA LEU A 16 -2.42 10.26 14.98
C LEU A 16 -3.11 10.70 16.27
N GLU A 17 -4.44 10.69 16.30
CA GLU A 17 -5.23 11.10 17.46
C GLU A 17 -5.27 10.07 18.59
N LEU A 18 -4.86 8.82 18.32
CA LEU A 18 -4.89 7.75 19.30
C LEU A 18 -4.06 8.06 20.55
N LYS A 19 -3.10 8.98 20.50
CA LYS A 19 -2.37 9.46 21.68
C LYS A 19 -3.25 10.32 22.60
N GLU A 20 -4.07 11.18 22.02
CA GLU A 20 -4.82 12.23 22.70
C GLU A 20 -6.13 11.68 23.26
N ARG A 21 -6.78 10.78 22.52
CA ARG A 21 -8.02 10.13 22.96
C ARG A 21 -7.77 9.06 24.01
N ASP A 22 -8.56 9.05 25.07
CA ASP A 22 -8.50 8.05 26.14
C ASP A 22 -9.69 7.07 26.11
N GLY A 23 -9.57 5.98 26.88
CA GLY A 23 -10.54 4.90 26.91
C GLY A 23 -10.40 3.87 25.78
N LEU A 24 -11.40 2.99 25.67
CA LEU A 24 -11.42 1.86 24.72
C LEU A 24 -12.05 2.21 23.37
N ARG A 25 -12.82 3.31 23.29
CA ARG A 25 -13.54 3.72 22.07
C ARG A 25 -12.61 3.93 20.86
N PRO A 26 -11.47 4.63 20.96
CA PRO A 26 -10.57 4.80 19.81
C PRO A 26 -10.01 3.46 19.31
N TRP A 27 -9.85 2.48 20.19
CA TRP A 27 -9.37 1.14 19.85
C TRP A 27 -10.44 0.29 19.18
N LEU A 28 -11.71 0.41 19.61
CA LEU A 28 -12.86 -0.17 18.91
C LEU A 28 -12.93 0.37 17.48
N GLU A 29 -12.87 1.70 17.33
CA GLU A 29 -12.86 2.38 16.02
C GLU A 29 -11.68 1.93 15.17
N PHE A 30 -10.48 1.82 15.75
CA PHE A 30 -9.27 1.36 15.07
C PHE A 30 -9.41 -0.07 14.56
N GLY A 31 -9.87 -1.01 15.40
CA GLY A 31 -10.10 -2.40 15.02
C GLY A 31 -11.17 -2.55 13.93
N LEU A 32 -12.27 -1.80 14.05
CA LEU A 32 -13.37 -1.80 13.07
C LEU A 32 -12.91 -1.27 11.71
N LEU A 33 -12.24 -0.11 11.68
CA LEU A 33 -11.74 0.49 10.45
C LEU A 33 -10.73 -0.41 9.75
N TRP A 34 -9.80 -1.02 10.50
CA TRP A 34 -8.86 -1.98 9.93
C TRP A 34 -9.54 -3.26 9.43
N GLY A 35 -10.59 -3.73 10.10
CA GLY A 35 -11.40 -4.87 9.65
C GLY A 35 -12.10 -4.57 8.31
N ILE A 36 -12.73 -3.40 8.19
CA ILE A 36 -13.35 -2.94 6.94
C ILE A 36 -12.30 -2.73 5.84
N ALA A 37 -11.15 -2.13 6.17
CA ALA A 37 -10.04 -1.95 5.24
C ALA A 37 -9.50 -3.28 4.72
N ALA A 38 -9.35 -4.28 5.60
CA ALA A 38 -8.92 -5.64 5.24
C ALA A 38 -9.85 -6.30 4.21
N LEU A 39 -11.17 -6.18 4.42
CA LEU A 39 -12.18 -6.72 3.52
C LEU A 39 -12.25 -5.94 2.19
N THR A 40 -11.99 -4.63 2.23
CA THR A 40 -12.00 -3.77 1.04
C THR A 40 -10.76 -3.99 0.16
N ASN A 41 -9.58 -3.86 0.74
CA ASN A 41 -8.30 -4.01 0.06
C ASN A 41 -7.22 -4.57 1.01
N PRO A 42 -6.92 -5.88 0.94
CA PRO A 42 -5.93 -6.52 1.81
C PRO A 42 -4.52 -5.90 1.73
N SER A 43 -4.15 -5.24 0.63
CA SER A 43 -2.84 -4.58 0.51
C SER A 43 -2.66 -3.47 1.54
N MET A 44 -3.74 -2.86 2.04
CA MET A 44 -3.66 -1.85 3.11
C MET A 44 -3.09 -2.44 4.40
N LEU A 45 -3.26 -3.75 4.64
CA LEU A 45 -2.74 -4.43 5.83
C LEU A 45 -1.21 -4.40 5.92
N ALA A 46 -0.50 -4.11 4.81
CA ALA A 46 0.93 -3.88 4.86
C ALA A 46 1.31 -2.73 5.82
N PHE A 47 0.41 -1.76 6.03
CA PHE A 47 0.61 -0.63 6.95
C PHE A 47 0.07 -0.88 8.38
N LEU A 48 -0.73 -1.92 8.61
CA LEU A 48 -1.31 -2.23 9.93
C LEU A 48 -0.24 -2.39 11.02
N PRO A 49 0.84 -3.19 10.86
CA PRO A 49 1.83 -3.36 11.92
C PRO A 49 2.52 -2.04 12.26
N ALA A 50 2.88 -1.24 11.26
CA ALA A 50 3.60 -0.01 11.47
C ALA A 50 2.74 1.06 12.14
N SER A 51 1.47 1.19 11.75
CA SER A 51 0.51 2.12 12.38
C SER A 51 0.20 1.72 13.84
N GLY A 52 -0.05 0.43 14.10
CA GLY A 52 -0.29 -0.08 15.45
C GLY A 52 0.91 0.09 16.38
N LEU A 53 2.11 -0.28 15.92
CA LEU A 53 3.35 -0.09 16.68
C LEU A 53 3.64 1.40 16.94
N TRP A 54 3.43 2.26 15.95
CA TRP A 54 3.61 3.70 16.12
C TRP A 54 2.65 4.27 17.17
N ALA A 55 1.36 3.91 17.12
CA ALA A 55 0.37 4.36 18.08
C ALA A 55 0.69 3.86 19.50
N TRP A 56 1.05 2.58 19.63
CA TRP A 56 1.49 2.00 20.90
C TRP A 56 2.70 2.74 21.46
N TYR A 57 3.76 2.93 20.67
CA TYR A 57 4.98 3.63 21.09
C TYR A 57 4.70 5.07 21.55
N ARG A 58 3.85 5.81 20.82
CA ARG A 58 3.49 7.19 21.18
C ARG A 58 2.71 7.28 22.49
N ARG A 59 1.80 6.34 22.74
CA ARG A 59 1.06 6.25 24.01
C ARG A 59 1.96 5.82 25.17
N ALA A 60 2.81 4.82 24.95
CA ALA A 60 3.77 4.33 25.94
C ALA A 60 4.73 5.44 26.39
N LYS A 61 5.27 6.24 25.44
CA LYS A 61 6.10 7.42 25.75
C LYS A 61 5.36 8.50 26.55
N SER A 62 4.03 8.50 26.52
CA SER A 62 3.18 9.42 27.27
C SER A 62 2.65 8.80 28.58
N GLY A 63 3.19 7.66 29.02
CA GLY A 63 2.79 6.97 30.25
C GLY A 63 1.45 6.22 30.17
N LYS A 64 0.80 6.19 29.01
CA LYS A 64 -0.53 5.60 28.84
C LYS A 64 -0.41 4.09 28.56
N ARG A 65 -1.11 3.27 29.36
CA ARG A 65 -1.26 1.82 29.10
C ARG A 65 -2.16 1.60 27.88
N SER A 66 -1.76 0.66 27.03
CA SER A 66 -2.46 0.37 25.76
C SER A 66 -2.86 -1.09 25.59
N VAL A 67 -2.49 -1.99 26.51
CA VAL A 67 -2.68 -3.45 26.36
C VAL A 67 -4.16 -3.81 26.19
N GLY A 68 -5.05 -3.28 27.05
CA GLY A 68 -6.49 -3.51 26.92
C GLY A 68 -7.07 -2.96 25.62
N GLY A 69 -6.59 -1.80 25.17
CA GLY A 69 -6.99 -1.23 23.88
C GLY A 69 -6.55 -2.09 22.69
N ILE A 70 -5.30 -2.56 22.69
CA ILE A 70 -4.78 -3.46 21.65
C ILE A 70 -5.60 -4.75 21.60
N ALA A 71 -5.90 -5.36 22.76
CA ALA A 71 -6.73 -6.56 22.83
C ALA A 71 -8.12 -6.32 22.23
N VAL A 72 -8.77 -5.20 22.59
CA VAL A 72 -10.07 -4.81 22.05
C VAL A 72 -10.01 -4.60 20.53
N ALA A 73 -9.02 -3.86 20.03
CA ALA A 73 -8.85 -3.63 18.59
C ALA A 73 -8.62 -4.94 17.83
N SER A 74 -7.81 -5.86 18.37
CA SER A 74 -7.59 -7.18 17.79
C SER A 74 -8.87 -8.01 17.75
N ILE A 75 -9.63 -8.07 18.85
CA ILE A 75 -10.91 -8.80 18.90
C ILE A 75 -11.88 -8.26 17.85
N ILE A 76 -12.06 -6.94 17.76
CA ILE A 76 -12.95 -6.33 16.77
C ILE A 76 -12.46 -6.59 15.35
N PHE A 77 -11.17 -6.44 15.08
CA PHE A 77 -10.58 -6.72 13.77
C PHE A 77 -10.88 -8.16 13.32
N PHE A 78 -10.60 -9.14 14.19
CA PHE A 78 -10.86 -10.55 13.89
C PHE A 78 -12.35 -10.84 13.76
N ALA A 79 -13.21 -10.25 14.61
CA ALA A 79 -14.66 -10.38 14.49
C ALA A 79 -15.18 -9.86 13.15
N CYS A 80 -14.62 -8.76 12.63
CA CYS A 80 -14.99 -8.21 11.32
C CYS A 80 -14.63 -9.14 10.16
N ILE A 81 -13.43 -9.74 10.18
CA ILE A 81 -12.96 -10.59 9.07
C ILE A 81 -13.42 -12.05 9.21
N ALA A 82 -13.81 -12.49 10.40
CA ALA A 82 -14.19 -13.88 10.68
C ALA A 82 -15.31 -14.42 9.77
N PRO A 83 -16.42 -13.71 9.50
CA PRO A 83 -17.46 -14.21 8.60
C PRO A 83 -16.91 -14.55 7.21
N TRP A 84 -16.03 -13.69 6.68
CA TRP A 84 -15.39 -13.91 5.38
C TRP A 84 -14.39 -15.06 5.40
N LEU A 85 -13.60 -15.19 6.47
CA LEU A 85 -12.67 -16.32 6.65
C LEU A 85 -13.41 -17.65 6.77
N ILE A 86 -14.51 -17.70 7.52
CA ILE A 86 -15.36 -18.90 7.64
C ILE A 86 -15.96 -19.27 6.29
N ARG A 87 -16.48 -18.29 5.54
CA ARG A 87 -16.98 -18.50 4.17
C ARG A 87 -15.88 -19.08 3.28
N ASN A 88 -14.70 -18.46 3.28
CA ASN A 88 -13.56 -18.92 2.48
C ASN A 88 -13.16 -20.36 2.83
N TYR A 89 -13.08 -20.70 4.12
CA TYR A 89 -12.76 -22.04 4.55
C TYR A 89 -13.80 -23.07 4.08
N ARG A 90 -15.09 -22.75 4.21
CA ARG A 90 -16.19 -23.61 3.73
C ARG A 90 -16.19 -23.78 2.21
N THR A 91 -15.85 -22.74 1.45
CA THR A 91 -15.84 -22.77 -0.02
C THR A 91 -14.60 -23.47 -0.58
N PHE A 92 -13.43 -23.23 0.00
CA PHE A 92 -12.15 -23.69 -0.57
C PHE A 92 -11.55 -24.91 0.15
N GLY A 93 -12.16 -25.36 1.26
CA GLY A 93 -11.67 -26.47 2.07
C GLY A 93 -10.33 -26.21 2.77
N GLN A 94 -9.85 -24.96 2.77
CA GLN A 94 -8.58 -24.56 3.38
C GLN A 94 -8.59 -23.10 3.82
N VAL A 95 -7.64 -22.73 4.67
CA VAL A 95 -7.52 -21.36 5.20
C VAL A 95 -7.01 -20.43 4.10
N VAL A 96 -7.91 -19.64 3.51
CA VAL A 96 -7.58 -18.56 2.56
C VAL A 96 -7.75 -17.22 3.26
N PHE A 97 -6.63 -16.55 3.55
CA PHE A 97 -6.62 -15.26 4.23
C PHE A 97 -7.06 -14.13 3.30
N LEU A 98 -8.30 -13.67 3.47
CA LEU A 98 -8.99 -12.59 2.73
C LEU A 98 -9.10 -12.81 1.21
N ARG A 99 -8.00 -12.98 0.50
CA ARG A 99 -7.94 -13.25 -0.94
C ARG A 99 -7.00 -14.41 -1.26
N SER A 100 -7.45 -15.26 -2.18
CA SER A 100 -6.71 -16.40 -2.75
C SER A 100 -5.70 -15.99 -3.81
N ASN A 101 -5.94 -14.87 -4.53
CA ASN A 101 -5.31 -14.56 -5.81
C ASN A 101 -3.83 -14.18 -5.78
N PHE A 102 -3.22 -14.02 -4.59
CA PHE A 102 -1.85 -13.50 -4.46
C PHE A 102 -0.82 -14.27 -5.30
N GLY A 103 -0.93 -15.60 -5.36
CA GLY A 103 -0.02 -16.44 -6.17
C GLY A 103 -0.12 -16.16 -7.68
N ALA A 104 -1.33 -15.87 -8.18
CA ALA A 104 -1.54 -15.48 -9.57
C ALA A 104 -0.97 -14.08 -9.84
N GLU A 105 -1.21 -13.11 -8.96
CA GLU A 105 -0.65 -11.76 -9.08
C GLU A 105 0.88 -11.77 -9.07
N LEU A 106 1.48 -12.59 -8.20
CA LEU A 106 2.93 -12.78 -8.14
C LEU A 106 3.47 -13.33 -9.46
N ARG A 107 2.79 -14.29 -10.09
CA ARG A 107 3.19 -14.88 -11.37
C ARG A 107 3.05 -13.94 -12.57
N ILE A 108 2.04 -13.08 -12.56
CA ILE A 108 1.87 -12.06 -13.61
C ILE A 108 3.08 -11.14 -13.64
N GLY A 109 3.57 -10.75 -12.47
CA GLY A 109 4.77 -9.93 -12.33
C GLY A 109 6.07 -10.70 -12.57
N ASN A 110 6.15 -11.96 -12.12
CA ASN A 110 7.39 -12.73 -12.02
C ASN A 110 7.31 -14.02 -12.84
N GLY A 111 7.81 -13.97 -14.08
CA GLY A 111 7.92 -15.13 -14.94
C GLY A 111 8.56 -14.81 -16.28
N PRO A 112 8.58 -15.77 -17.22
CA PRO A 112 9.16 -15.56 -18.55
C PRO A 112 8.53 -14.35 -19.24
N GLY A 113 9.38 -13.42 -19.71
CA GLY A 113 8.96 -12.17 -20.34
C GLY A 113 8.56 -11.04 -19.37
N ALA A 114 8.71 -11.21 -18.06
CA ALA A 114 8.53 -10.13 -17.10
C ALA A 114 9.46 -8.94 -17.39
N ASN A 115 8.89 -7.74 -17.42
CA ASN A 115 9.59 -6.48 -17.70
C ASN A 115 9.32 -5.40 -16.63
N GLY A 116 8.57 -5.74 -15.57
CA GLY A 116 8.18 -4.82 -14.50
C GLY A 116 6.78 -4.20 -14.67
N THR A 117 6.09 -4.44 -15.80
CA THR A 117 4.69 -4.02 -15.99
C THR A 117 3.72 -5.17 -15.76
N TRP A 118 2.43 -4.84 -15.66
CA TRP A 118 1.36 -5.84 -15.63
C TRP A 118 1.27 -6.57 -16.98
N ARG A 119 1.33 -7.90 -16.96
CA ARG A 119 1.21 -8.76 -18.16
C ARG A 119 -0.25 -9.21 -18.30
N GLU A 120 -1.05 -8.38 -18.93
CA GLU A 120 -2.52 -8.54 -19.03
C GLU A 120 -2.93 -9.93 -19.55
N TYR A 121 -2.24 -10.43 -20.58
CA TYR A 121 -2.52 -11.73 -21.21
C TYR A 121 -2.30 -12.96 -20.30
N LEU A 122 -1.71 -12.79 -19.10
CA LEU A 122 -1.58 -13.87 -18.11
C LEU A 122 -2.77 -13.95 -17.14
N HIS A 123 -3.70 -12.98 -17.20
CA HIS A 123 -4.87 -12.95 -16.35
C HIS A 123 -6.02 -13.77 -16.98
N PRO A 124 -6.72 -14.64 -16.22
CA PRO A 124 -7.80 -15.47 -16.76
C PRO A 124 -8.88 -14.68 -17.51
N THR A 125 -9.26 -13.50 -17.02
CA THR A 125 -10.30 -12.68 -17.67
C THR A 125 -9.87 -12.07 -19.00
N GLN A 126 -8.58 -12.13 -19.35
CA GLN A 126 -8.00 -11.50 -20.54
C GLN A 126 -7.42 -12.52 -21.52
N ASN A 127 -7.44 -13.82 -21.16
CA ASN A 127 -6.89 -14.88 -21.99
C ASN A 127 -7.75 -16.14 -21.87
N VAL A 128 -8.30 -16.59 -22.99
CA VAL A 128 -9.20 -17.75 -23.06
C VAL A 128 -8.51 -19.04 -22.60
N TYR A 129 -7.22 -19.22 -22.90
CA TYR A 129 -6.46 -20.38 -22.45
C TYR A 129 -6.29 -20.38 -20.93
N GLU A 130 -6.03 -19.21 -20.35
CA GLU A 130 -5.90 -19.07 -18.90
C GLU A 130 -7.24 -19.23 -18.17
N MET A 131 -8.32 -18.72 -18.76
CA MET A 131 -9.67 -18.98 -18.25
C MET A 131 -10.00 -20.47 -18.29
N ARG A 132 -9.63 -21.17 -19.36
CA ARG A 132 -9.85 -22.62 -19.47
C ARG A 132 -9.08 -23.37 -18.39
N ARG A 133 -7.80 -23.06 -18.21
CA ARG A 133 -6.96 -23.66 -17.16
C ARG A 133 -7.50 -23.36 -15.76
N TYR A 134 -7.96 -22.13 -15.51
CA TYR A 134 -8.61 -21.74 -14.26
C TYR A 134 -9.88 -22.55 -13.98
N ARG A 135 -10.74 -22.75 -14.99
CA ARG A 135 -11.98 -23.55 -14.84
C ARG A 135 -11.71 -25.03 -14.63
N GLN A 136 -10.69 -25.59 -15.29
CA GLN A 136 -10.33 -27.01 -15.17
C GLN A 136 -9.71 -27.35 -13.82
N LEU A 137 -8.78 -26.52 -13.35
CA LEU A 137 -8.06 -26.76 -12.09
C LEU A 137 -8.86 -26.30 -10.86
N GLY A 138 -9.77 -25.36 -11.04
CA GLY A 138 -10.35 -24.60 -9.94
C GLY A 138 -9.38 -23.54 -9.39
N GLU A 139 -9.94 -22.58 -8.67
CA GLU A 139 -9.26 -21.37 -8.22
C GLU A 139 -7.99 -21.66 -7.40
N ILE A 140 -8.10 -22.53 -6.40
CA ILE A 140 -6.99 -22.81 -5.48
C ILE A 140 -5.84 -23.49 -6.21
N ALA A 141 -6.10 -24.58 -6.93
CA ALA A 141 -5.03 -25.33 -7.59
C ALA A 141 -4.35 -24.47 -8.65
N TYR A 142 -5.13 -23.69 -9.41
CA TYR A 142 -4.59 -22.71 -10.36
C TYR A 142 -3.67 -21.69 -9.67
N VAL A 143 -4.11 -21.06 -8.58
CA VAL A 143 -3.29 -20.05 -7.89
C VAL A 143 -2.06 -20.67 -7.23
N ALA A 144 -2.17 -21.88 -6.67
CA ALA A 144 -1.04 -22.62 -6.10
C ALA A 144 0.00 -22.96 -7.17
N GLU A 145 -0.44 -23.37 -8.36
CA GLU A 145 0.43 -23.61 -9.50
C GLU A 145 1.13 -22.32 -9.96
N ARG A 146 0.39 -21.22 -10.11
CA ARG A 146 0.95 -19.90 -10.43
C ARG A 146 1.99 -19.44 -9.41
N ARG A 147 1.72 -19.64 -8.12
CA ARG A 147 2.66 -19.34 -7.05
C ARG A 147 3.96 -20.13 -7.22
N ARG A 148 3.87 -21.44 -7.52
CA ARG A 148 5.04 -22.30 -7.75
C ARG A 148 5.86 -21.80 -8.94
N GLU A 149 5.22 -21.51 -10.07
CA GLU A 149 5.90 -20.95 -11.25
C GLU A 149 6.63 -19.64 -10.93
N ALA A 150 5.98 -18.74 -10.18
CA ALA A 150 6.58 -17.45 -9.80
C ALA A 150 7.79 -17.62 -8.87
N ILE A 151 7.68 -18.52 -7.88
CA ILE A 151 8.77 -18.81 -6.96
C ILE A 151 9.94 -19.49 -7.69
N ALA A 152 9.66 -20.40 -8.61
CA ALA A 152 10.69 -21.05 -9.43
C ALA A 152 11.48 -20.00 -10.24
N PHE A 153 10.79 -19.08 -10.91
CA PHE A 153 11.42 -17.97 -11.63
C PHE A 153 12.30 -17.08 -10.72
N ILE A 154 11.83 -16.77 -9.51
CA ILE A 154 12.60 -15.95 -8.55
C ILE A 154 13.86 -16.69 -8.10
N ARG A 155 13.75 -18.00 -7.84
CA ARG A 155 14.88 -18.84 -7.38
C ARG A 155 15.91 -19.10 -8.47
N GLU A 156 15.48 -19.13 -9.73
CA GLU A 156 16.35 -19.30 -10.88
C GLU A 156 17.30 -18.10 -11.04
N ASP A 157 16.82 -16.88 -10.80
CA ASP A 157 17.65 -15.66 -10.93
C ASP A 157 17.18 -14.54 -9.99
N TYR A 158 17.80 -14.48 -8.80
CA TYR A 158 17.53 -13.44 -7.82
C TYR A 158 17.96 -12.04 -8.29
N LEU A 159 18.99 -11.92 -9.14
CA LEU A 159 19.46 -10.64 -9.67
C LEU A 159 18.44 -10.06 -10.65
N ARG A 160 17.89 -10.89 -11.53
CA ARG A 160 16.78 -10.50 -12.42
C ARG A 160 15.55 -10.10 -11.63
N PHE A 161 15.21 -10.82 -10.56
CA PHE A 161 14.11 -10.44 -9.68
C PHE A 161 14.36 -9.09 -9.00
N ALA A 162 15.56 -8.83 -8.48
CA ALA A 162 15.93 -7.54 -7.91
C ALA A 162 15.85 -6.41 -8.95
N GLY A 163 16.34 -6.64 -10.18
CA GLY A 163 16.21 -5.70 -11.29
C GLY A 163 14.74 -5.39 -11.65
N LEU A 164 13.86 -6.39 -11.58
CA LEU A 164 12.41 -6.18 -11.76
C LEU A 164 11.81 -5.37 -10.61
N CYS A 165 12.20 -5.62 -9.35
CA CYS A 165 11.75 -4.83 -8.21
C CYS A 165 12.17 -3.36 -8.35
N THR A 166 13.40 -3.08 -8.80
CA THR A 166 13.88 -1.71 -9.07
C THR A 166 13.07 -1.05 -10.18
N LYS A 167 12.80 -1.74 -11.29
CA LYS A 167 11.92 -1.22 -12.35
C LYS A 167 10.53 -0.88 -11.82
N ARG A 168 9.94 -1.77 -11.02
CA ARG A 168 8.61 -1.57 -10.43
C ARG A 168 8.59 -0.42 -9.43
N PHE A 169 9.64 -0.22 -8.65
CA PHE A 169 9.81 0.96 -7.80
C PHE A 169 9.74 2.23 -8.65
N ILE A 170 10.51 2.30 -9.74
CA ILE A 170 10.48 3.45 -10.66
C ILE A 170 9.08 3.62 -11.24
N TYR A 171 8.44 2.56 -11.74
CA TYR A 171 7.11 2.67 -12.35
C TYR A 171 6.01 3.04 -11.36
N TYR A 172 6.15 2.65 -10.09
CA TYR A 172 5.21 3.00 -9.03
C TYR A 172 5.27 4.50 -8.67
N TRP A 173 6.43 5.14 -8.79
CA TRP A 173 6.62 6.56 -8.42
C TRP A 173 6.67 7.51 -9.61
N ALA A 174 7.21 7.08 -10.75
CA ALA A 174 7.37 7.87 -11.97
C ALA A 174 6.30 7.59 -13.03
N GLY A 175 5.43 6.59 -12.79
CA GLY A 175 4.41 6.15 -13.73
C GLY A 175 4.93 5.04 -14.65
N ARG A 176 4.00 4.25 -15.20
CA ARG A 176 4.34 3.14 -16.08
C ARG A 176 4.83 3.66 -17.45
N PRO A 177 5.84 3.03 -18.06
CA PRO A 177 6.17 3.31 -19.46
C PRO A 177 5.00 2.83 -20.33
N ARG A 178 4.52 3.69 -21.22
CA ARG A 178 3.63 3.26 -22.30
C ARG A 178 4.49 2.62 -23.40
N PRO A 179 3.97 1.64 -24.16
CA PRO A 179 4.69 1.08 -25.30
C PRO A 179 5.18 2.22 -26.20
N ALA A 180 6.46 2.16 -26.60
CA ALA A 180 7.20 3.22 -27.29
C ALA A 180 6.65 3.59 -28.70
N GLN A 181 5.48 3.10 -29.09
CA GLN A 181 4.89 3.34 -30.40
C GLN A 181 4.31 4.75 -30.59
N ILE A 182 4.22 5.59 -29.54
CA ILE A 182 3.47 6.86 -29.65
C ILE A 182 4.32 8.13 -29.48
N SER A 183 5.44 8.16 -28.75
CA SER A 183 6.34 9.33 -28.68
C SER A 183 7.60 9.08 -27.82
N ALA A 184 8.69 9.79 -28.12
CA ALA A 184 9.93 9.81 -27.31
C ALA A 184 9.82 10.67 -26.03
N VAL A 185 8.78 11.50 -25.92
CA VAL A 185 8.51 12.35 -24.76
C VAL A 185 7.68 11.57 -23.72
N PRO A 186 8.04 11.60 -22.42
CA PRO A 186 7.21 11.05 -21.37
C PRO A 186 5.80 11.66 -21.42
N PRO A 187 4.72 10.87 -21.34
CA PRO A 187 3.37 11.41 -21.28
C PRO A 187 3.25 12.44 -20.15
N ILE A 188 2.49 13.52 -20.36
CA ILE A 188 2.23 14.56 -19.35
C ILE A 188 1.78 13.94 -18.02
N GLU A 189 0.97 12.88 -18.08
CA GLU A 189 0.55 12.12 -16.89
C GLU A 189 1.74 11.56 -16.08
N ASN A 190 2.77 11.01 -16.72
CA ASN A 190 3.95 10.49 -16.03
C ASN A 190 4.78 11.62 -15.41
N LEU A 191 4.85 12.79 -16.07
CA LEU A 191 5.52 13.97 -15.52
C LEU A 191 4.81 14.48 -14.27
N VAL A 192 3.48 14.61 -14.31
CA VAL A 192 2.66 15.00 -13.15
C VAL A 192 2.78 13.97 -12.03
N PHE A 193 2.78 12.68 -12.38
CA PHE A 193 2.89 11.60 -11.41
C PHE A 193 4.28 11.54 -10.75
N LEU A 194 5.35 11.80 -11.51
CA LEU A 194 6.70 11.94 -10.97
C LEU A 194 6.84 13.21 -10.12
N ALA A 195 6.34 14.35 -10.60
CA ALA A 195 6.40 15.61 -9.87
C ALA A 195 5.70 15.51 -8.52
N SER A 196 4.50 14.92 -8.47
CA SER A 196 3.78 14.68 -7.21
C SER A 196 4.58 13.76 -6.26
N SER A 197 5.22 12.70 -6.77
CA SER A 197 6.08 11.83 -5.96
C SER A 197 7.27 12.58 -5.38
N VAL A 198 7.98 13.36 -6.20
CA VAL A 198 9.15 14.12 -5.78
C VAL A 198 8.77 15.15 -4.71
N LEU A 199 7.69 15.90 -4.94
CA LEU A 199 7.18 16.88 -3.97
C LEU A 199 6.74 16.22 -2.66
N ALA A 200 6.02 15.10 -2.72
CA ALA A 200 5.59 14.38 -1.52
C ALA A 200 6.77 13.81 -0.72
N LEU A 201 7.75 13.19 -1.38
CA LEU A 201 8.96 12.67 -0.75
C LEU A 201 9.83 13.80 -0.18
N TRP A 202 9.90 14.94 -0.86
CA TRP A 202 10.59 16.13 -0.35
C TRP A 202 9.88 16.68 0.89
N GLY A 203 8.56 16.79 0.86
CA GLY A 203 7.74 17.16 2.02
C GLY A 203 7.95 16.22 3.20
N LEU A 204 7.98 14.90 2.97
CA LEU A 204 8.30 13.92 4.01
C LEU A 204 9.70 14.13 4.57
N ALA A 205 10.72 14.24 3.72
CA ALA A 205 12.10 14.44 4.14
C ALA A 205 12.24 15.71 4.99
N ARG A 206 11.55 16.78 4.61
CA ARG A 206 11.54 18.05 5.33
C ARG A 206 10.79 17.95 6.66
N ALA A 207 9.64 17.28 6.69
CA ALA A 207 8.86 17.02 7.91
C ALA A 207 9.66 16.19 8.93
N LEU A 208 10.39 15.16 8.47
CA LEU A 208 11.29 14.35 9.28
C LEU A 208 12.46 15.17 9.84
N ARG A 209 13.14 15.97 8.99
CA ARG A 209 14.25 16.86 9.42
C ARG A 209 13.79 17.86 10.49
N LYS A 210 12.60 18.44 10.34
CA LYS A 210 12.00 19.36 11.32
C LYS A 210 11.32 18.66 12.50
N ARG A 211 11.41 17.32 12.58
CA ARG A 211 10.81 16.49 13.64
C ARG A 211 9.32 16.80 13.88
N ARG A 212 8.56 17.05 12.80
CA ARG A 212 7.12 17.33 12.88
C ARG A 212 6.38 16.15 13.52
N PRO A 213 5.40 16.41 14.40
CA PRO A 213 4.57 15.34 14.95
C PRO A 213 3.89 14.58 13.81
N GLY A 214 3.90 13.25 13.85
CA GLY A 214 3.31 12.40 12.80
C GLY A 214 4.20 12.12 11.59
N ALA A 215 5.34 12.81 11.39
CA ALA A 215 6.21 12.60 10.23
C ALA A 215 6.70 11.15 10.08
N TRP A 216 7.00 10.49 11.21
CA TRP A 216 7.38 9.07 11.23
C TRP A 216 6.25 8.14 10.80
N LEU A 217 4.98 8.50 11.02
CA LEU A 217 3.85 7.69 10.55
C LEU A 217 3.73 7.76 9.02
N PHE A 218 3.90 8.95 8.43
CA PHE A 218 4.00 9.12 6.97
C PHE A 218 5.16 8.32 6.39
N PHE A 219 6.32 8.33 7.04
CA PHE A 219 7.47 7.54 6.62
C PHE A 219 7.13 6.04 6.54
N TRP A 220 6.52 5.49 7.60
CA TRP A 220 6.13 4.09 7.62
C TRP A 220 5.04 3.75 6.60
N LEU A 221 4.10 4.65 6.35
CA LEU A 221 3.09 4.47 5.31
C LEU A 221 3.74 4.34 3.93
N ILE A 222 4.60 5.30 3.58
CA ILE A 222 5.32 5.34 2.30
C ILE A 222 6.29 4.17 2.15
N LEU A 223 6.84 3.65 3.24
CA LEU A 223 7.74 2.50 3.20
C LEU A 223 6.97 1.17 3.06
N CYS A 224 5.95 0.95 3.88
CA CYS A 224 5.32 -0.37 4.01
C CYS A 224 4.25 -0.62 2.93
N TYR A 225 3.40 0.36 2.64
CA TYR A 225 2.27 0.17 1.72
C TYR A 225 2.70 -0.25 0.29
N PRO A 226 3.65 0.43 -0.37
CA PRO A 226 3.95 0.13 -1.77
C PRO A 226 4.83 -1.12 -1.96
N LEU A 227 5.44 -1.64 -0.89
CA LEU A 227 6.36 -2.78 -0.95
C LEU A 227 5.74 -4.01 -1.63
N VAL A 228 4.45 -4.26 -1.38
CA VAL A 228 3.69 -5.36 -2.00
C VAL A 228 3.70 -5.26 -3.53
N TYR A 229 3.65 -4.03 -4.07
CA TYR A 229 3.64 -3.76 -5.52
C TYR A 229 5.03 -3.78 -6.15
N TYR A 230 6.11 -3.63 -5.36
CA TYR A 230 7.48 -3.85 -5.84
C TYR A 230 7.74 -5.35 -6.09
N VAL A 231 7.14 -6.22 -5.27
CA VAL A 231 7.27 -7.67 -5.40
C VAL A 231 6.33 -8.25 -6.46
N THR A 232 5.14 -7.68 -6.62
CA THR A 232 4.13 -8.15 -7.60
C THR A 232 4.24 -7.36 -8.91
N PHE A 233 3.50 -6.26 -9.03
CA PHE A 233 3.63 -5.29 -10.11
C PHE A 233 2.86 -4.00 -9.73
N PRO A 234 3.29 -2.83 -10.22
CA PRO A 234 2.58 -1.58 -10.02
C PRO A 234 1.48 -1.40 -11.08
N HIS A 235 0.41 -0.74 -10.66
CA HIS A 235 -0.63 -0.21 -11.51
C HIS A 235 -1.01 1.17 -10.97
N ALA A 236 -1.38 2.13 -11.82
CA ALA A 236 -1.69 3.51 -11.37
C ALA A 236 -2.70 3.54 -10.20
N ARG A 237 -3.76 2.72 -10.33
CA ARG A 237 -4.79 2.51 -9.30
C ARG A 237 -4.29 2.03 -7.93
N TYR A 238 -3.11 1.41 -7.84
CA TYR A 238 -2.56 0.89 -6.58
C TYR A 238 -1.94 1.98 -5.71
N ARG A 239 -1.56 3.13 -6.28
CA ARG A 239 -1.12 4.31 -5.51
C ARG A 239 -2.29 5.12 -4.95
N HIS A 240 -3.47 5.03 -5.59
CA HIS A 240 -4.65 5.80 -5.23
C HIS A 240 -4.99 5.81 -3.72
N PRO A 241 -4.87 4.71 -2.95
CA PRO A 241 -5.19 4.73 -1.53
C PRO A 241 -4.34 5.68 -0.70
N ILE A 242 -3.09 5.97 -1.10
CA ILE A 242 -2.16 6.86 -0.37
C ILE A 242 -2.10 8.28 -0.94
N GLU A 243 -2.83 8.58 -2.03
CA GLU A 243 -2.83 9.91 -2.65
C GLU A 243 -3.23 11.04 -1.69
N PRO A 244 -4.22 10.88 -0.78
CA PRO A 244 -4.53 11.92 0.21
C PRO A 244 -3.33 12.26 1.09
N GLU A 245 -2.60 11.27 1.57
CA GLU A 245 -1.43 11.46 2.43
C GLU A 245 -0.25 12.08 1.67
N LEU A 246 -0.03 11.68 0.41
CA LEU A 246 0.95 12.33 -0.46
C LEU A 246 0.58 13.79 -0.70
N THR A 247 -0.71 14.08 -0.93
CA THR A 247 -1.21 15.45 -1.10
C THR A 247 -0.93 16.32 0.12
N ILE A 248 -1.15 15.81 1.33
CA ILE A 248 -0.82 16.53 2.58
C ILE A 248 0.67 16.90 2.65
N LEU A 249 1.56 15.98 2.25
CA LEU A 249 3.00 16.24 2.22
C LEU A 249 3.41 17.27 1.17
N ILE A 250 2.75 17.27 0.01
CA ILE A 250 2.94 18.26 -1.06
C ILE A 250 2.52 19.65 -0.56
N VAL A 251 1.31 19.78 -0.01
CA VAL A 251 0.84 21.06 0.55
C VAL A 251 1.78 21.54 1.66
N TYR A 252 2.23 20.63 2.54
CA TYR A 252 3.17 20.97 3.60
C TYR A 252 4.48 21.60 3.07
N VAL A 253 5.08 21.06 2.01
CA VAL A 253 6.34 21.60 1.48
C VAL A 253 6.14 22.93 0.75
N ILE A 254 5.04 23.09 0.02
CA ILE A 254 4.68 24.33 -0.67
C ILE A 254 4.45 25.45 0.35
N SER A 255 3.61 25.22 1.35
CA SER A 255 3.35 26.21 2.41
C SER A 255 4.59 26.54 3.25
N GLU A 256 5.56 25.62 3.36
CA GLU A 256 6.83 25.93 4.01
C GLU A 256 7.68 26.90 3.17
N ALA A 257 7.72 26.70 1.85
CA ALA A 257 8.47 27.55 0.93
C ALA A 257 7.93 28.99 0.94
N GLU A 258 6.60 29.15 0.85
CA GLU A 258 5.92 30.45 0.91
C GLU A 258 6.22 31.21 2.20
N ARG A 259 6.16 30.53 3.36
CA ARG A 259 6.47 31.14 4.66
C ARG A 259 7.94 31.59 4.76
N LYS A 260 8.86 30.89 4.09
CA LYS A 260 10.28 31.28 4.06
C LYS A 260 10.47 32.51 3.19
N GLU A 261 9.82 32.57 2.04
CA GLU A 261 9.88 33.71 1.13
C GLU A 261 9.31 34.98 1.77
N ASN A 262 8.15 34.89 2.42
CA ASN A 262 7.55 36.04 3.10
C ASN A 262 8.44 36.58 4.23
N ARG A 263 9.08 35.70 5.01
CA ARG A 263 10.05 36.13 6.04
C ARG A 263 11.28 36.83 5.46
N LEU A 264 11.75 36.44 4.28
CA LEU A 264 12.90 37.08 3.63
C LEU A 264 12.54 38.47 3.11
N LYS A 265 11.28 38.68 2.69
CA LYS A 265 10.75 39.98 2.26
C LYS A 265 10.54 40.97 3.43
N GLU A 266 10.39 40.47 4.65
CA GLU A 266 10.17 41.27 5.87
C GLU A 266 11.47 41.73 6.57
N ILE A 267 12.66 41.33 6.11
CA ILE A 267 13.93 41.80 6.66
C ILE A 267 14.27 43.16 6.03
N PRO A 268 14.24 44.28 6.79
CA PRO A 268 14.68 45.57 6.26
C PRO A 268 16.16 45.51 5.86
N ALA A 269 16.49 46.17 4.74
CA ALA A 269 17.83 46.22 4.15
C ALA A 269 18.87 46.83 5.09
#